data_AF-A0A7C5UPG7-F1
#
_entry.id   AF-A0A7C5UPG7-F1
#
_cell.length_a   1.000
_cell.length_b   1.000
_cell.length_c   1.000
_cell.angle_alpha   90.00
_cell.angle_beta   90.00
_cell.angle_gamma   90.00
#
_symmetry.space_group_name_H-M   'P 1'
#
loop_
_entity.id
_entity.type
_entity.pdbx_description
1 polymer ?
#
loop_
_entity_poly.entity_id
_entity_poly.type
_entity_poly.pdbx_seq_one_letter_code
_entity_poly.pdbx_strand_id
1 'polypeptide(L)'
;MSLHSGTHTTRPHPDGIIIFSGPGIKKGHKIEKAHILDITPTVLYYLGLPVGKDMDGKVILEAFEPDFVKKCPVRKIKTYDKKPRKVKETSSPLDEEILNKLRSIGYIQ
;
A
#
# COMPACT_ATOMS: atom_id res chain seq x y z
N MET A 1 -23.91 -1.41 -21.86
CA MET A 1 -22.84 -0.48 -21.46
C MET A 1 -22.27 -1.01 -20.14
N SER A 2 -21.24 -1.85 -20.21
CA SER A 2 -20.74 -2.59 -19.03
C SER A 2 -19.80 -1.70 -18.21
N LEU A 3 -20.21 -1.37 -16.98
CA LEU A 3 -19.38 -0.73 -15.98
C LEU A 3 -18.31 -1.73 -15.51
N HIS A 4 -17.11 -1.62 -16.07
CA HIS A 4 -15.95 -2.33 -15.54
C HIS A 4 -15.43 -1.52 -14.36
N SER A 5 -15.78 -1.90 -13.13
CA SER A 5 -15.02 -1.46 -11.95
C SER A 5 -13.55 -1.83 -12.19
N GLY A 6 -12.63 -0.88 -12.04
CA GLY A 6 -11.24 -1.02 -12.47
C GLY A 6 -10.61 -2.38 -12.18
N THR A 7 -10.09 -3.01 -13.23
CA THR A 7 -9.36 -4.28 -13.16
C THR A 7 -7.96 -4.03 -12.58
N HIS A 8 -7.85 -3.86 -11.26
CA HIS A 8 -6.56 -3.74 -10.57
C HIS A 8 -5.83 -5.07 -10.39
N THR A 9 -6.54 -6.18 -10.62
CA THR A 9 -6.04 -7.55 -10.42
C THR A 9 -5.78 -8.28 -11.73
N THR A 10 -6.35 -7.82 -12.84
CA THR A 10 -6.24 -8.47 -14.15
C THR A 10 -5.03 -7.93 -14.88
N ARG A 11 -4.09 -8.81 -15.26
CA ARG A 11 -2.95 -8.42 -16.10
C ARG A 11 -3.38 -8.33 -17.57
N PRO A 12 -2.84 -7.37 -18.35
CA PRO A 12 -1.92 -6.32 -17.92
C PRO A 12 -2.65 -5.16 -17.23
N HIS A 13 -2.12 -4.72 -16.08
CA HIS A 13 -2.49 -3.45 -15.47
C HIS A 13 -1.51 -2.36 -15.93
N PRO A 14 -1.94 -1.10 -16.05
CA PRO A 14 -1.01 -0.02 -16.37
C PRO A 14 0.04 0.15 -15.27
N ASP A 15 1.23 0.60 -15.66
CA ASP A 15 2.28 0.95 -14.72
C ASP A 15 1.88 2.18 -13.89
N GLY A 16 2.21 2.16 -12.61
CA GLY A 16 2.04 3.31 -11.72
C GLY A 16 3.17 4.33 -11.89
N ILE A 17 2.93 5.57 -11.45
CA ILE A 17 3.93 6.64 -11.40
C ILE A 17 4.25 6.95 -9.94
N ILE A 18 5.54 7.04 -9.61
CA ILE A 18 6.02 7.47 -8.30
C ILE A 18 7.07 8.57 -8.47
N ILE A 19 6.99 9.62 -7.64
CA ILE A 19 7.92 10.75 -7.64
C ILE A 19 8.23 11.09 -6.19
N PHE A 20 9.51 11.13 -5.84
CA PHE A 20 9.98 11.63 -4.55
C PHE A 20 10.63 12.99 -4.73
N SER A 21 10.29 13.95 -3.87
CA SER A 21 10.90 15.29 -3.87
C SER A 21 10.92 15.85 -2.46
N GLY A 22 12.09 16.31 -2.02
CA GLY A 22 12.26 16.88 -0.70
C GLY A 22 13.70 16.79 -0.19
N PRO A 23 13.97 17.32 1.01
CA PRO A 23 15.28 17.20 1.65
C PRO A 23 15.72 15.74 1.81
N GLY A 24 16.97 15.43 1.45
CA GLY A 24 17.52 14.08 1.58
C GLY A 24 17.06 13.09 0.51
N ILE A 25 16.30 13.53 -0.51
CA ILE A 25 15.95 12.73 -1.70
C ILE A 25 16.97 12.99 -2.81
N LYS A 26 17.40 11.93 -3.50
CA LYS A 26 18.32 12.05 -4.65
C LYS A 26 17.67 12.80 -5.81
N LYS A 27 18.39 13.77 -6.37
CA LYS A 27 17.94 14.52 -7.56
C LYS A 27 18.22 13.76 -8.85
N GLY A 28 17.26 13.78 -9.78
CA GLY A 28 17.43 13.19 -11.13
C GLY A 28 17.66 11.68 -11.13
N HIS A 29 17.35 10.99 -10.04
CA HIS A 29 17.58 9.56 -9.91
C HIS A 29 16.34 8.77 -10.38
N LYS A 30 16.56 7.83 -11.30
CA LYS A 30 15.51 6.92 -11.77
C LYS A 30 15.47 5.68 -10.88
N ILE A 31 14.30 5.39 -10.32
CA ILE A 31 14.00 4.19 -9.54
C ILE A 31 13.57 3.10 -10.52
N GLU A 32 14.22 1.93 -10.49
CA GLU A 32 13.97 0.88 -11.49
C GLU A 32 13.04 -0.23 -11.00
N LYS A 33 13.01 -0.52 -9.69
CA LYS A 33 12.35 -1.73 -9.15
C LYS A 33 11.53 -1.45 -7.90
N ALA A 34 10.65 -0.46 -7.97
CA ALA A 34 9.68 -0.18 -6.92
C ALA A 34 8.39 -0.97 -7.13
N HIS A 35 7.88 -1.55 -6.04
CA HIS A 35 6.56 -2.16 -5.99
C HIS A 35 5.58 -1.25 -5.24
N ILE A 36 4.28 -1.36 -5.51
CA ILE A 36 3.25 -0.56 -4.82
C ILE A 36 3.28 -0.76 -3.29
N LEU A 37 3.67 -1.95 -2.84
CA LEU A 37 3.80 -2.27 -1.41
C LEU A 37 5.00 -1.58 -0.75
N ASP A 38 5.97 -1.07 -1.53
CA ASP A 38 7.16 -0.38 -1.02
C ASP A 38 6.86 1.06 -0.59
N ILE A 39 5.72 1.61 -1.00
CA ILE A 39 5.37 3.03 -0.75
C ILE A 39 5.22 3.30 0.74
N THR A 40 4.40 2.50 1.43
CA THR A 40 4.17 2.64 2.88
C THR A 40 5.47 2.56 3.70
N PRO A 41 6.30 1.50 3.60
CA PRO A 41 7.55 1.45 4.36
C PRO A 41 8.50 2.60 4.00
N THR A 42 8.51 3.08 2.75
CA THR A 42 9.33 4.23 2.32
C THR A 42 8.88 5.54 2.94
N VAL A 43 7.57 5.83 2.97
CA VAL A 43 7.03 7.04 3.59
C VAL A 43 7.27 7.03 5.10
N LEU A 44 7.03 5.89 5.76
CA LEU A 44 7.30 5.76 7.20
C LEU A 44 8.77 6.05 7.50
N TYR A 45 9.69 5.46 6.73
CA TYR A 45 11.11 5.74 6.85
C TYR A 45 11.45 7.23 6.70
N TYR A 46 10.91 7.89 5.68
CA TYR A 46 11.14 9.32 5.44
C TYR A 46 10.62 10.20 6.58
N LEU A 47 9.49 9.84 7.19
CA LEU A 47 8.93 10.49 8.38
C LEU A 47 9.66 10.12 9.68
N GLY A 48 10.72 9.32 9.60
CA GLY A 48 11.45 8.81 10.76
C GLY A 48 10.65 7.81 11.58
N LEU A 49 9.55 7.24 11.10
CA LEU A 49 8.77 6.22 11.80
C LEU A 49 9.35 4.82 11.57
N PRO A 50 9.18 3.87 12.51
CA PRO A 50 9.67 2.52 12.30
C PRO A 50 8.89 1.78 11.22
N VAL A 51 9.53 0.84 10.54
CA VAL A 51 8.90 -0.01 9.52
C VAL A 51 8.40 -1.31 10.19
N GLY A 52 7.20 -1.76 9.83
CA GLY A 52 6.68 -3.04 10.30
C GLY A 52 7.47 -4.22 9.73
N LYS A 53 7.81 -5.21 10.55
CA LYS A 53 8.46 -6.45 10.10
C LYS A 53 7.51 -7.35 9.30
N ASP A 54 6.21 -7.14 9.46
CA ASP A 54 5.08 -7.81 8.82
C ASP A 54 4.63 -7.12 7.52
N MET A 55 5.30 -6.04 7.09
CA MET A 55 5.03 -5.41 5.80
C MET A 55 5.72 -6.19 4.68
N ASP A 56 4.95 -6.54 3.64
CA ASP A 56 5.46 -7.25 2.45
C ASP A 56 6.43 -6.40 1.62
N GLY A 57 6.29 -5.07 1.65
CA GLY A 57 7.15 -4.13 0.95
C GLY A 57 8.41 -3.76 1.72
N LYS A 58 9.35 -3.11 1.02
CA LYS A 58 10.63 -2.63 1.57
C LYS A 58 10.82 -1.13 1.36
N VAL A 59 11.69 -0.53 2.16
CA VAL A 59 12.09 0.87 1.96
C VAL A 59 12.88 0.99 0.65
N ILE A 60 12.49 1.92 -0.21
CA ILE A 60 13.21 2.27 -1.44
C ILE A 60 14.41 3.14 -1.08
N LEU A 61 15.45 2.53 -0.49
CA LEU A 61 16.63 3.25 0.00
C LEU A 61 17.38 4.00 -1.10
N GLU A 62 17.28 3.54 -2.35
CA GLU A 62 17.91 4.20 -3.49
C GLU A 62 17.34 5.60 -3.77
N ALA A 63 16.11 5.89 -3.32
CA ALA A 63 15.50 7.22 -3.43
C ALA A 63 16.16 8.28 -2.55
N PHE A 64 16.91 7.89 -1.51
CA PHE A 64 17.49 8.80 -0.52
C PHE A 64 18.99 9.03 -0.76
N GLU A 65 19.45 10.23 -0.42
CA GLU A 65 20.86 10.58 -0.41
C GLU A 65 21.64 9.67 0.57
N PRO A 66 22.87 9.22 0.23
CA PRO A 66 23.65 8.34 1.10
C PRO A 66 23.84 8.88 2.52
N ASP A 67 24.00 10.19 2.67
CA ASP A 67 24.16 10.83 3.98
C ASP A 67 22.87 10.89 4.79
N PHE A 68 21.71 10.95 4.11
CA PHE A 68 20.41 10.80 4.79
C PHE A 68 20.28 9.37 5.34
N VAL A 69 20.63 8.36 4.55
CA VAL A 69 20.57 6.96 4.97
C VAL A 69 21.50 6.66 6.14
N LYS A 70 22.71 7.24 6.15
CA LYS A 70 23.64 7.12 7.28
C LYS A 70 23.11 7.77 8.56
N LYS A 71 22.50 8.94 8.46
CA LYS A 71 21.96 9.69 9.62
C LYS A 71 20.68 9.07 10.18
N CYS A 72 19.85 8.52 9.29
CA CYS A 72 18.55 7.96 9.63
C CYS A 72 18.55 6.46 9.29
N PRO A 73 19.03 5.57 10.17
CA PRO A 73 18.94 4.13 9.94
C PRO A 73 17.49 3.63 10.00
N VAL A 74 17.17 2.61 9.20
CA VAL A 74 15.81 2.02 9.17
C VAL A 74 15.50 1.37 10.51
N ARG A 75 14.56 1.95 11.25
CA ARG A 75 14.03 1.37 12.49
C ARG A 75 12.96 0.34 12.16
N LYS A 76 12.85 -0.73 12.95
CA LYS A 76 11.83 -1.78 12.77
C LYS A 76 11.01 -2.00 14.02
N ILE A 77 9.72 -2.29 13.85
CA ILE A 77 8.82 -2.80 14.90
C ILE A 77 8.20 -4.12 14.46
N LYS A 78 7.66 -4.92 15.40
CA LYS A 78 7.07 -6.22 15.08
C LYS A 78 5.86 -6.06 14.15
N THR A 79 4.92 -5.21 14.51
CA THR A 79 3.68 -4.94 13.78
C THR A 79 3.10 -3.61 14.25
N TYR A 80 2.36 -2.93 13.37
CA TYR A 80 1.52 -1.79 13.73
C TYR A 80 0.13 -2.20 14.25
N ASP A 81 -0.25 -3.47 14.09
CA ASP A 81 -1.53 -4.00 14.53
C ASP A 81 -1.52 -4.24 16.05
N LYS A 82 -2.07 -3.29 16.79
CA LYS A 82 -2.15 -3.34 18.26
C LYS A 82 -3.15 -4.37 18.79
N LYS A 83 -4.05 -4.86 17.94
CA LYS A 83 -5.07 -5.88 18.24
C LYS A 83 -5.35 -6.63 16.94
N PRO A 84 -5.66 -7.95 16.96
CA PRO A 84 -6.35 -8.54 15.83
C PRO A 84 -7.57 -7.66 15.58
N ARG A 85 -7.70 -7.14 14.35
CA ARG A 85 -8.93 -6.50 13.93
C ARG A 85 -9.98 -7.58 14.14
N LYS A 86 -10.79 -7.47 15.21
CA LYS A 86 -12.04 -8.20 15.26
C LYS A 86 -12.75 -7.66 14.05
N VAL A 87 -12.70 -8.39 12.94
CA VAL A 87 -13.76 -8.33 11.96
C VAL A 87 -14.97 -8.51 12.85
N LYS A 88 -15.70 -7.43 13.13
CA LYS A 88 -17.10 -7.62 13.43
C LYS A 88 -17.54 -8.33 12.17
N GLU A 89 -17.67 -9.65 12.23
CA GLU A 89 -18.64 -10.31 11.40
C GLU A 89 -19.87 -9.43 11.62
N THR A 90 -20.14 -8.57 10.66
CA THR A 90 -21.49 -8.09 10.50
C THR A 90 -22.25 -9.33 10.07
N SER A 91 -22.57 -10.18 11.05
CA SER A 91 -23.84 -10.88 11.07
C SER A 91 -24.92 -9.84 11.35
N SER A 92 -24.92 -8.75 10.58
CA SER A 92 -26.20 -8.28 10.10
C SER A 92 -26.79 -9.52 9.42
N PRO A 93 -28.03 -9.92 9.74
CA PRO A 93 -28.79 -10.71 8.79
C PRO A 93 -28.53 -10.04 7.44
N LEU A 94 -27.92 -10.78 6.52
CA LEU A 94 -27.57 -10.21 5.23
C LEU A 94 -28.92 -9.99 4.57
N ASP A 95 -29.45 -8.77 4.73
CA ASP A 95 -30.83 -8.45 4.38
C ASP A 95 -31.05 -8.92 2.94
N GLU A 96 -32.12 -9.67 2.70
CA GLU A 96 -32.41 -10.19 1.35
C GLU A 96 -32.45 -9.06 0.32
N GLU A 97 -32.81 -7.85 0.76
CA GLU A 97 -32.74 -6.62 -0.03
C GLU A 97 -31.30 -6.27 -0.46
N ILE A 98 -30.32 -6.38 0.44
CA ILE A 98 -28.90 -6.15 0.13
C ILE A 98 -28.40 -7.25 -0.81
N LEU A 99 -28.75 -8.51 -0.59
CA LEU A 99 -28.41 -9.61 -1.51
C LEU A 99 -29.00 -9.41 -2.90
N ASN A 100 -30.26 -9.03 -2.99
CA ASN A 100 -30.94 -8.75 -4.25
C ASN A 100 -30.35 -7.53 -4.96
N LYS A 101 -29.96 -6.50 -4.20
CA LYS A 101 -29.23 -5.35 -4.74
C LYS A 101 -27.85 -5.75 -5.27
N LEU A 102 -27.13 -6.63 -4.58
CA LEU A 102 -25.83 -7.15 -5.03
C LEU A 102 -25.97 -8.05 -6.27
N ARG A 103 -27.03 -8.87 -6.36
CA ARG A 103 -27.37 -9.64 -7.57
C ARG A 103 -27.74 -8.73 -8.74
N SER A 104 -28.55 -7.69 -8.53
CA SER A 104 -29.00 -6.80 -9.61
C SER A 104 -27.86 -5.98 -10.22
N ILE A 105 -26.80 -5.72 -9.46
CA ILE A 105 -25.56 -5.07 -9.95
C ILE A 105 -24.45 -6.07 -10.33
N GLY A 106 -24.71 -7.38 -10.27
CA GLY A 106 -23.84 -8.42 -10.81
C GLY A 106 -22.65 -8.84 -9.93
N TYR A 107 -22.68 -8.56 -8.62
CA TYR A 107 -21.60 -8.94 -7.70
C TYR A 107 -21.72 -10.38 -7.17
N ILE A 108 -22.89 -11.00 -7.33
CA ILE A 108 -23.19 -12.38 -6.90
C ILE A 108 -23.94 -13.06 -8.06
N GLN A 109 -23.50 -14.26 -8.47
CA GLN A 109 -24.14 -15.10 -9.50
C GLN A 109 -25.09 -16.12 -8.88
#